data_AF-A0AAE2RAW1-F1
#
_entry.id   AF-A0AAE2RAW1-F1
#
_cell.length_a   1.000
_cell.length_b   1.000
_cell.length_c   1.000
_cell.angle_alpha   90.00
_cell.angle_beta   90.00
_cell.angle_gamma   90.00
#
_symmetry.space_group_name_H-M   'P 1'
#
loop_
_entity.id
_entity.type
_entity.pdbx_description
1 polymer ?
#
loop_
_entity_poly.entity_id
_entity_poly.type
_entity_poly.pdbx_seq_one_letter_code
_entity_poly.pdbx_strand_id
1 'polypeptide(L)'
;MPSYLVSKLPLSSGEDDFDGARKMLSRSFAAYRARRDGDQDWIESRIEAAIEAKALMGNASERGWIDLVSGSTGVPVQDLRGIQSLIDDGFLEGTALEIIKELLEWIADIPERLLDFVRPENLEGLFGEAYKKLPSDDERGKLGLAALLKILPVWMSARPLCEIERHYTGLQDVGNCKFARQFALRVVQDLAFIAGLPARILVARNADDELAGKPTTPIPTVLSTLAAIVREGYDSPDALASRVDHGRDVSRVRSMALYHGYKPYIEDGGTFEDFNDMRERVKRGKELYTFLEESG
;
A
#
# COMPACT_ATOMS: atom_id res chain seq x y z
N MET A 1 6.44 -25.94 -12.33
CA MET A 1 6.91 -24.67 -11.70
C MET A 1 5.78 -24.13 -10.86
N PRO A 2 6.02 -23.52 -9.69
CA PRO A 2 4.95 -22.92 -8.89
C PRO A 2 4.28 -21.82 -9.74
N SER A 3 2.96 -21.92 -9.99
CA SER A 3 2.18 -20.93 -10.74
C SER A 3 2.37 -19.51 -10.21
N TYR A 4 2.51 -19.40 -8.88
CA TYR A 4 2.81 -18.17 -8.16
C TYR A 4 4.11 -17.49 -8.59
N LEU A 5 5.18 -18.23 -8.88
CA LEU A 5 6.44 -17.60 -9.32
C LEU A 5 6.31 -17.06 -10.75
N VAL A 6 5.62 -17.79 -11.61
CA VAL A 6 5.46 -17.47 -13.03
C VAL A 6 4.59 -16.21 -13.20
N SER A 7 3.52 -16.07 -12.41
CA SER A 7 2.68 -14.87 -12.43
C SER A 7 3.45 -13.60 -12.02
N LYS A 8 4.45 -13.72 -11.14
CA LYS A 8 5.22 -12.61 -10.54
C LYS A 8 6.47 -12.22 -11.34
N LEU A 9 6.79 -12.87 -12.47
CA LEU A 9 7.96 -12.46 -13.25
C LEU A 9 7.72 -11.06 -13.84
N PRO A 10 8.67 -10.13 -13.74
CA PRO A 10 8.50 -8.79 -14.28
C PRO A 10 8.50 -8.81 -15.81
N LEU A 11 7.73 -7.90 -16.41
CA LEU A 11 7.80 -7.59 -17.83
C LEU A 11 8.62 -6.33 -18.04
N SER A 12 9.19 -6.17 -19.23
CA SER A 12 9.91 -4.96 -19.67
C SER A 12 9.07 -4.16 -20.66
N SER A 13 9.21 -2.84 -20.65
CA SER A 13 8.57 -1.92 -21.59
C SER A 13 9.38 -1.70 -22.89
N GLY A 14 10.30 -2.62 -23.23
CA GLY A 14 11.17 -2.54 -24.41
C GLY A 14 10.74 -3.53 -25.51
N GLU A 15 11.58 -3.71 -26.55
CA GLU A 15 11.28 -4.63 -27.67
C GLU A 15 11.13 -6.11 -27.25
N ASP A 16 11.71 -6.49 -26.10
CA ASP A 16 11.56 -7.81 -25.50
C ASP A 16 10.83 -7.70 -24.17
N ASP A 17 9.52 -8.02 -24.20
CA ASP A 17 8.63 -8.04 -23.03
C ASP A 17 9.18 -8.85 -21.85
N PHE A 18 10.06 -9.82 -22.09
CA PHE A 18 10.55 -10.73 -21.07
C PHE A 18 12.00 -10.45 -20.63
N ASP A 19 12.64 -9.38 -21.11
CA ASP A 19 14.00 -9.00 -20.71
C ASP A 19 14.12 -8.81 -19.19
N GLY A 20 13.10 -8.21 -18.56
CA GLY A 20 13.00 -8.03 -17.11
C GLY A 20 12.98 -9.38 -16.38
N ALA A 21 12.18 -10.33 -16.87
CA ALA A 21 12.11 -11.69 -16.34
C ALA A 21 13.45 -12.42 -16.49
N ARG A 22 14.11 -12.33 -17.66
CA ARG A 22 15.45 -12.90 -17.92
C ARG A 22 16.49 -12.35 -16.96
N LYS A 23 16.52 -11.03 -16.76
CA LYS A 23 17.44 -10.36 -15.82
C LYS A 23 17.17 -10.76 -14.37
N MET A 24 15.91 -10.88 -13.96
CA MET A 24 15.56 -11.31 -12.60
C MET A 24 15.98 -12.76 -12.36
N LEU A 25 15.62 -13.67 -13.27
CA LEU A 25 15.88 -15.10 -13.13
C LEU A 25 17.38 -15.44 -13.20
N SER A 26 18.12 -14.79 -14.10
CA SER A 26 19.58 -14.96 -14.22
C SER A 26 20.38 -14.47 -13.01
N ARG A 27 19.78 -13.61 -12.17
CA ARG A 27 20.35 -13.09 -10.92
C ARG A 27 19.84 -13.83 -9.67
N SER A 28 18.97 -14.83 -9.84
CA SER A 28 18.44 -15.59 -8.72
C SER A 28 19.51 -16.44 -8.02
N PHE A 29 19.30 -16.76 -6.75
CA PHE A 29 20.21 -17.62 -5.98
C PHE A 29 20.35 -19.03 -6.57
N ALA A 30 19.30 -19.53 -7.24
CA ALA A 30 19.36 -20.80 -7.96
C ALA A 30 20.26 -20.73 -9.20
N ALA A 31 20.14 -19.67 -10.00
CA ALA A 31 21.01 -19.43 -11.15
C ALA A 31 22.47 -19.21 -10.72
N TYR A 32 22.70 -18.55 -9.59
CA TYR A 32 24.04 -18.40 -9.01
C TYR A 32 24.67 -19.76 -8.66
N ARG A 33 23.92 -20.66 -8.00
CA ARG A 33 24.41 -22.01 -7.67
C ARG A 33 24.70 -22.83 -8.92
N ALA A 34 23.78 -22.87 -9.88
CA ALA A 34 23.98 -23.59 -11.13
C ALA A 34 25.19 -23.08 -11.92
N ARG A 35 25.43 -21.75 -11.93
CA ARG A 35 26.61 -21.17 -12.58
C ARG A 35 27.92 -21.57 -11.91
N ARG A 36 27.92 -21.67 -10.57
CA ARG A 36 29.07 -22.17 -9.81
C ARG A 36 29.37 -23.64 -10.14
N ASP A 37 28.32 -24.41 -10.39
CA ASP A 37 28.41 -25.85 -10.65
C ASP A 37 28.61 -26.16 -12.15
N GLY A 38 28.68 -25.14 -13.02
CA GLY A 38 28.96 -25.26 -14.47
C GLY A 38 27.73 -25.51 -15.35
N ASP A 39 26.53 -25.53 -14.78
CA ASP A 39 25.28 -25.91 -15.43
C ASP A 39 24.62 -24.73 -16.17
N GLN A 40 25.32 -24.13 -17.12
CA GLN A 40 24.82 -22.97 -17.87
C GLN A 40 23.57 -23.33 -18.70
N ASP A 41 23.56 -24.50 -19.34
CA ASP A 41 22.42 -24.99 -20.14
C ASP A 41 21.16 -25.21 -19.27
N TRP A 42 21.35 -25.61 -18.01
CA TRP A 42 20.25 -25.74 -17.06
C TRP A 42 19.65 -24.37 -16.73
N ILE A 43 20.47 -23.33 -16.56
CA ILE A 43 19.97 -21.97 -16.30
C ILE A 43 19.12 -21.49 -17.48
N GLU A 44 19.63 -21.63 -18.70
CA GLU A 44 18.95 -21.20 -19.92
C GLU A 44 17.63 -21.94 -20.12
N SER A 45 17.63 -23.27 -19.98
CA SER A 45 16.40 -24.08 -20.09
C SER A 45 15.34 -23.72 -19.05
N ARG A 46 15.73 -23.36 -17.82
CA ARG A 46 14.78 -22.95 -16.78
C ARG A 46 14.25 -21.54 -16.97
N ILE A 47 15.06 -20.63 -17.51
CA ILE A 47 14.62 -19.29 -17.90
C ILE A 47 13.60 -19.40 -19.03
N GLU A 48 13.92 -20.14 -20.10
CA GLU A 48 12.99 -20.32 -21.22
C GLU A 48 11.71 -21.05 -20.81
N ALA A 49 11.80 -22.12 -20.00
CA ALA A 49 10.60 -22.78 -19.49
C ALA A 49 9.72 -21.86 -18.61
N ALA A 50 10.32 -20.90 -17.89
CA ALA A 50 9.58 -19.91 -17.10
C ALA A 50 8.90 -18.86 -17.99
N ILE A 51 9.58 -18.46 -19.08
CA ILE A 51 9.09 -17.51 -20.06
C ILE A 51 7.97 -18.14 -20.89
N GLU A 52 8.14 -19.36 -21.39
CA GLU A 52 7.09 -20.12 -22.06
C GLU A 52 5.88 -20.30 -21.15
N ALA A 53 6.08 -20.69 -19.89
CA ALA A 53 4.98 -20.80 -18.93
C ALA A 53 4.24 -19.47 -18.72
N LYS A 54 4.95 -18.34 -18.76
CA LYS A 54 4.36 -17.01 -18.65
C LYS A 54 3.70 -16.54 -19.96
N ALA A 55 4.24 -16.90 -21.11
CA ALA A 55 3.66 -16.64 -22.43
C ALA A 55 2.36 -17.45 -22.64
N LEU A 56 2.34 -18.71 -22.19
CA LEU A 56 1.16 -19.56 -22.16
C LEU A 56 0.07 -19.02 -21.21
N MET A 57 0.44 -18.20 -20.23
CA MET A 57 -0.51 -17.50 -19.35
C MET A 57 -1.10 -16.22 -19.96
N GLY A 58 -0.65 -15.78 -21.15
CA GLY A 58 -1.24 -14.66 -21.87
C GLY A 58 -0.36 -14.11 -23.00
N ASN A 59 -0.97 -13.91 -24.17
CA ASN A 59 -0.34 -13.38 -25.38
C ASN A 59 0.37 -12.05 -25.13
N ALA A 60 1.65 -11.99 -25.50
CA ALA A 60 2.51 -10.82 -25.36
C ALA A 60 1.94 -9.54 -26.00
N SER A 61 1.23 -9.66 -27.12
CA SER A 61 0.66 -8.55 -27.88
C SER A 61 -0.66 -7.99 -27.33
N GLU A 62 -1.22 -8.56 -26.26
CA GLU A 62 -2.47 -8.10 -25.62
C GLU A 62 -2.28 -7.73 -24.14
N ARG A 63 -1.03 -7.70 -23.65
CA ARG A 63 -0.75 -7.36 -22.24
C ARG A 63 -0.88 -5.86 -22.04
N GLY A 64 -1.91 -5.45 -21.31
CA GLY A 64 -2.17 -4.05 -20.99
C GLY A 64 -1.19 -3.54 -19.94
N TRP A 65 -1.05 -2.21 -19.82
CA TRP A 65 -0.25 -1.57 -18.77
C TRP A 65 -0.54 -2.08 -17.34
N ILE A 66 -1.76 -2.60 -17.10
CA ILE A 66 -2.15 -3.20 -15.82
C ILE A 66 -1.41 -4.51 -15.50
N ASP A 67 -0.94 -5.24 -16.52
CA ASP A 67 -0.09 -6.42 -16.36
C ASP A 67 1.30 -6.05 -15.80
N LEU A 68 1.80 -4.84 -16.09
CA LEU A 68 3.04 -4.30 -15.49
C LEU A 68 2.85 -4.00 -14.00
N VAL A 69 1.68 -3.47 -13.63
CA VAL A 69 1.33 -3.24 -12.23
C VAL A 69 1.22 -4.57 -11.49
N SER A 70 0.58 -5.58 -12.10
CA SER A 70 0.53 -6.95 -11.58
C SER A 70 1.94 -7.54 -11.39
N GLY A 71 2.81 -7.44 -12.39
CA GLY A 71 4.18 -7.96 -12.30
C GLY A 71 5.03 -7.29 -11.21
N SER A 72 4.83 -6.00 -10.95
CA SER A 72 5.62 -5.23 -9.97
C SER A 72 5.08 -5.29 -8.54
N THR A 73 3.77 -5.45 -8.36
CA THR A 73 3.10 -5.54 -7.05
C THR A 73 2.88 -6.98 -6.60
N GLY A 74 2.77 -7.87 -7.58
CA GLY A 74 2.30 -9.23 -7.42
C GLY A 74 0.79 -9.37 -7.24
N VAL A 75 0.01 -8.31 -7.25
CA VAL A 75 -1.45 -8.42 -7.11
C VAL A 75 -2.02 -9.02 -8.41
N PRO A 76 -2.97 -9.97 -8.33
CA PRO A 76 -3.63 -10.51 -9.52
C PRO A 76 -4.25 -9.40 -10.39
N VAL A 77 -4.18 -9.56 -11.71
CA VAL A 77 -4.74 -8.59 -12.67
C VAL A 77 -6.23 -8.35 -12.43
N GLN A 78 -6.96 -9.39 -12.01
CA GLN A 78 -8.39 -9.31 -11.73
C GLN A 78 -8.68 -8.34 -10.58
N ASP A 79 -7.90 -8.39 -9.51
CA ASP A 79 -8.06 -7.50 -8.37
C ASP A 79 -7.62 -6.06 -8.71
N LEU A 80 -6.54 -5.90 -9.49
CA LEU A 80 -6.13 -4.58 -9.96
C LEU A 80 -7.18 -3.93 -10.87
N ARG A 81 -7.83 -4.72 -11.73
CA ARG A 81 -8.98 -4.24 -12.53
C ARG A 81 -10.17 -3.88 -11.65
N GLY A 82 -10.41 -4.63 -10.57
CA GLY A 82 -11.44 -4.27 -9.61
C GLY A 82 -11.17 -2.92 -8.92
N ILE A 83 -9.92 -2.68 -8.48
CA ILE A 83 -9.52 -1.37 -7.94
C ILE A 83 -9.63 -0.28 -9.01
N GLN A 84 -9.27 -0.58 -10.26
CA GLN A 84 -9.46 0.35 -11.37
C GLN A 84 -10.94 0.74 -11.53
N SER A 85 -11.87 -0.22 -11.49
CA SER A 85 -13.30 0.08 -11.53
C SER A 85 -13.75 0.98 -10.38
N LEU A 86 -13.26 0.76 -9.16
CA LEU A 86 -13.56 1.67 -8.04
C LEU A 86 -13.11 3.12 -8.30
N ILE A 87 -11.97 3.31 -8.96
CA ILE A 87 -11.48 4.63 -9.35
C ILE A 87 -12.37 5.24 -10.42
N ASP A 88 -12.65 4.48 -11.48
CA ASP A 88 -13.41 4.96 -12.65
C ASP A 88 -14.87 5.26 -12.31
N ASP A 89 -15.44 4.54 -11.34
CA ASP A 89 -16.80 4.75 -10.84
C ASP A 89 -16.88 5.84 -9.74
N GLY A 90 -15.75 6.44 -9.35
CA GLY A 90 -15.70 7.55 -8.38
C GLY A 90 -15.82 7.13 -6.90
N PHE A 91 -15.69 5.84 -6.57
CA PHE A 91 -15.75 5.37 -5.18
C PHE A 91 -14.51 5.72 -4.36
N LEU A 92 -13.37 6.03 -5.01
CA LEU A 92 -12.13 6.40 -4.32
C LEU A 92 -11.91 7.92 -4.26
N GLU A 93 -12.98 8.67 -3.99
CA GLU A 93 -12.97 10.11 -3.74
C GLU A 93 -13.18 10.43 -2.25
N GLY A 94 -12.75 11.61 -1.80
CA GLY A 94 -12.95 12.08 -0.42
C GLY A 94 -11.71 12.02 0.46
N THR A 95 -11.91 11.79 1.76
CA THR A 95 -10.85 11.77 2.77
C THR A 95 -10.03 10.49 2.71
N ALA A 96 -8.82 10.52 3.27
CA ALA A 96 -7.96 9.33 3.33
C ALA A 96 -8.64 8.15 4.06
N LEU A 97 -9.45 8.44 5.08
CA LEU A 97 -10.17 7.42 5.84
C LEU A 97 -11.32 6.80 5.04
N GLU A 98 -12.08 7.62 4.30
CA GLU A 98 -13.14 7.13 3.41
C GLU A 98 -12.55 6.22 2.33
N ILE A 99 -11.51 6.68 1.63
CA ILE A 99 -10.91 5.91 0.53
C ILE A 99 -10.36 4.56 1.00
N ILE A 100 -9.63 4.50 2.13
CA ILE A 100 -9.11 3.22 2.62
C ILE A 100 -10.21 2.31 3.17
N LYS A 101 -11.29 2.89 3.70
CA LYS A 101 -12.46 2.13 4.13
C LYS A 101 -13.16 1.50 2.93
N GLU A 102 -13.40 2.25 1.86
CA GLU A 102 -13.98 1.74 0.61
C GLU A 102 -13.13 0.61 0.01
N LEU A 103 -11.80 0.75 0.00
CA LEU A 103 -10.90 -0.32 -0.44
C LEU A 103 -11.06 -1.59 0.41
N LEU A 104 -11.14 -1.46 1.74
CA LEU A 104 -11.31 -2.60 2.65
C LEU A 104 -12.71 -3.22 2.57
N GLU A 105 -13.75 -2.41 2.38
CA GLU A 105 -15.13 -2.87 2.18
C GLU A 105 -15.25 -3.63 0.85
N TRP A 106 -14.63 -3.14 -0.23
CA TRP A 106 -14.54 -3.87 -1.50
C TRP A 106 -13.78 -5.20 -1.38
N ILE A 107 -12.71 -5.26 -0.59
CA ILE A 107 -12.03 -6.53 -0.28
C ILE A 107 -12.99 -7.45 0.51
N ALA A 108 -13.83 -6.90 1.38
CA ALA A 108 -14.76 -7.68 2.19
C ALA A 108 -15.92 -8.31 1.41
N ASP A 109 -16.19 -7.87 0.18
CA ASP A 109 -17.15 -8.54 -0.71
C ASP A 109 -16.73 -9.98 -1.04
N ILE A 110 -15.41 -10.24 -1.09
CA ILE A 110 -14.85 -11.59 -1.24
C ILE A 110 -13.77 -11.77 -0.15
N PRO A 111 -14.14 -12.24 1.05
CA PRO A 111 -13.24 -12.20 2.21
C PRO A 111 -11.90 -12.91 2.01
N GLU A 112 -11.85 -14.01 1.25
CA GLU A 112 -10.58 -14.69 0.95
C GLU A 112 -9.56 -13.79 0.21
N ARG A 113 -10.03 -12.77 -0.53
CA ARG A 113 -9.19 -11.79 -1.24
C ARG A 113 -8.28 -11.03 -0.29
N LEU A 114 -8.61 -10.93 1.00
CA LEU A 114 -7.73 -10.32 2.00
C LEU A 114 -6.32 -10.93 1.95
N LEU A 115 -6.21 -12.23 1.71
CA LEU A 115 -4.94 -12.96 1.73
C LEU A 115 -4.09 -12.73 0.47
N ASP A 116 -4.66 -12.14 -0.59
CA ASP A 116 -3.91 -11.68 -1.77
C ASP A 116 -3.13 -10.39 -1.48
N PHE A 117 -3.58 -9.62 -0.48
CA PHE A 117 -3.00 -8.33 -0.12
C PHE A 117 -2.22 -8.34 1.19
N VAL A 118 -2.67 -9.14 2.17
CA VAL A 118 -2.11 -9.19 3.52
C VAL A 118 -1.53 -10.56 3.77
N ARG A 119 -0.29 -10.58 4.26
CA ARG A 119 0.43 -11.85 4.47
C ARG A 119 -0.25 -12.64 5.59
N PRO A 120 -0.59 -13.93 5.38
CA PRO A 120 -1.22 -14.74 6.42
C PRO A 120 -0.43 -14.75 7.73
N GLU A 121 0.91 -14.75 7.68
CA GLU A 121 1.76 -14.78 8.87
C GLU A 121 1.66 -13.49 9.70
N ASN A 122 1.36 -12.35 9.05
CA ASN A 122 1.15 -11.08 9.75
C ASN A 122 -0.19 -11.10 10.51
N LEU A 123 -1.23 -11.68 9.90
CA LEU A 123 -2.55 -11.83 10.54
C LEU A 123 -2.52 -12.90 11.64
N GLU A 124 -1.85 -14.03 11.41
CA GLU A 124 -1.61 -15.05 12.44
C GLU A 124 -0.81 -14.48 13.62
N GLY A 125 0.21 -13.67 13.34
CA GLY A 125 0.98 -13.00 14.38
C GLY A 125 0.13 -12.05 15.22
N LEU A 126 -0.86 -11.39 14.61
CA LEU A 126 -1.74 -10.42 15.26
C LEU A 126 -2.87 -11.08 16.07
N PHE A 127 -3.54 -12.08 15.50
CA PHE A 127 -4.73 -12.71 16.10
C PHE A 127 -4.44 -14.03 16.82
N GLY A 128 -3.24 -14.59 16.65
CA GLY A 128 -2.76 -15.77 17.35
C GLY A 128 -3.39 -17.09 16.91
N GLU A 129 -3.28 -18.10 17.80
CA GLU A 129 -3.64 -19.49 17.51
C GLU A 129 -5.13 -19.70 17.15
N ALA A 130 -6.02 -18.86 17.66
CA ALA A 130 -7.45 -18.96 17.33
C ALA A 130 -7.70 -18.68 15.84
N TYR A 131 -7.01 -17.67 15.28
CA TYR A 131 -7.09 -17.35 13.86
C TYR A 131 -6.45 -18.44 12.98
N LYS A 132 -5.29 -18.95 13.40
CA LYS A 132 -4.56 -19.99 12.67
C LYS A 132 -5.39 -21.28 12.50
N LYS A 133 -6.20 -21.63 13.50
CA LYS A 133 -7.06 -22.82 13.53
C LYS A 133 -8.35 -22.69 12.71
N LEU A 134 -8.64 -21.52 12.14
CA LEU A 134 -9.80 -21.37 11.26
C LEU A 134 -9.63 -22.26 10.02
N PRO A 135 -10.67 -23.04 9.65
CA PRO A 135 -10.59 -24.06 8.61
C PRO A 135 -10.56 -23.52 7.17
N SER A 136 -10.98 -22.27 6.91
CA SER A 136 -10.99 -21.69 5.56
C SER A 136 -10.40 -20.29 5.50
N ASP A 137 -9.96 -19.91 4.30
CA ASP A 137 -9.47 -18.57 4.00
C ASP A 137 -10.60 -17.52 4.02
N ASP A 138 -11.83 -17.92 3.72
CA ASP A 138 -13.03 -17.07 3.87
C ASP A 138 -13.28 -16.68 5.34
N GLU A 139 -13.22 -17.63 6.27
CA GLU A 139 -13.41 -17.33 7.70
C GLU A 139 -12.28 -16.46 8.27
N ARG A 140 -11.04 -16.73 7.83
CA ARG A 140 -9.87 -15.92 8.14
C ARG A 140 -10.03 -14.49 7.62
N GLY A 141 -10.44 -14.36 6.37
CA GLY A 141 -10.77 -13.09 5.72
C GLY A 141 -11.80 -12.29 6.51
N LYS A 142 -12.94 -12.90 6.84
CA LYS A 142 -14.03 -12.26 7.61
C LYS A 142 -13.56 -11.75 8.97
N LEU A 143 -12.86 -12.59 9.74
CA LEU A 143 -12.34 -12.20 11.05
C LEU A 143 -11.31 -11.08 10.94
N GLY A 144 -10.39 -11.19 9.96
CA GLY A 144 -9.36 -10.20 9.69
C GLY A 144 -9.96 -8.85 9.32
N LEU A 145 -10.78 -8.80 8.28
CA LEU A 145 -11.42 -7.57 7.77
C LEU A 145 -12.24 -6.86 8.85
N ALA A 146 -13.06 -7.58 9.61
CA ALA A 146 -13.85 -7.00 10.69
C ALA A 146 -12.97 -6.30 11.74
N ALA A 147 -11.83 -6.90 12.08
CA ALA A 147 -10.87 -6.29 13.00
C ALA A 147 -10.13 -5.10 12.38
N LEU A 148 -9.71 -5.20 11.12
CA LEU A 148 -9.00 -4.13 10.40
C LEU A 148 -9.86 -2.89 10.23
N LEU A 149 -11.12 -3.04 9.81
CA LEU A 149 -12.10 -1.95 9.69
C LEU A 149 -12.34 -1.24 11.02
N LYS A 150 -12.28 -1.96 12.14
CA LYS A 150 -12.44 -1.38 13.48
C LYS A 150 -11.20 -0.60 13.93
N ILE A 151 -10.00 -1.12 13.65
CA ILE A 151 -8.79 -0.58 14.28
C ILE A 151 -8.04 0.45 13.43
N LEU A 152 -8.13 0.36 12.11
CA LEU A 152 -7.45 1.28 11.21
C LEU A 152 -7.85 2.74 11.44
N PRO A 153 -9.13 3.11 11.68
CA PRO A 153 -9.50 4.49 11.99
C PRO A 153 -8.85 5.03 13.28
N VAL A 154 -8.71 4.18 14.30
CA VAL A 154 -8.06 4.54 15.58
C VAL A 154 -6.55 4.73 15.38
N TRP A 155 -5.95 3.93 14.50
CA TRP A 155 -4.59 4.16 14.05
C TRP A 155 -4.49 5.47 13.28
N MET A 156 -5.25 5.71 12.22
CA MET A 156 -5.12 6.92 11.40
C MET A 156 -5.39 8.23 12.15
N SER A 157 -6.15 8.20 13.24
CA SER A 157 -6.34 9.36 14.14
C SER A 157 -5.19 9.62 15.13
N ALA A 158 -4.00 9.07 14.86
CA ALA A 158 -2.79 9.23 15.69
C ALA A 158 -2.94 8.86 17.17
N ARG A 159 -3.89 7.99 17.55
CA ARG A 159 -4.12 7.62 18.96
C ARG A 159 -2.97 6.80 19.56
N PRO A 160 -2.65 6.93 20.85
CA PRO A 160 -1.63 6.11 21.51
C PRO A 160 -1.87 4.60 21.34
N LEU A 161 -0.79 3.79 21.30
CA LEU A 161 -0.91 2.33 21.17
C LEU A 161 -1.74 1.70 22.29
N CYS A 162 -1.68 2.26 23.51
CA CYS A 162 -2.49 1.78 24.61
C CYS A 162 -3.99 1.98 24.35
N GLU A 163 -4.40 3.08 23.72
CA GLU A 163 -5.80 3.28 23.37
C GLU A 163 -6.27 2.35 22.26
N ILE A 164 -5.40 2.10 21.27
CA ILE A 164 -5.65 1.11 20.21
C ILE A 164 -5.87 -0.28 20.83
N GLU A 165 -5.00 -0.69 21.78
CA GLU A 165 -5.14 -1.97 22.48
C GLU A 165 -6.44 -2.04 23.28
N ARG A 166 -6.78 -1.00 24.06
CA ARG A 166 -8.02 -0.95 24.85
C ARG A 166 -9.25 -1.02 23.95
N HIS A 167 -9.24 -0.30 22.83
CA HIS A 167 -10.34 -0.26 21.89
C HIS A 167 -10.62 -1.64 21.27
N TYR A 168 -9.56 -2.40 20.97
CA TYR A 168 -9.69 -3.73 20.40
C TYR A 168 -10.04 -4.80 21.46
N THR A 169 -9.27 -4.86 22.55
CA THR A 169 -9.37 -5.92 23.56
C THR A 169 -10.48 -5.70 24.59
N GLY A 170 -10.93 -4.46 24.79
CA GLY A 170 -11.86 -4.08 25.86
C GLY A 170 -11.24 -4.07 27.27
N LEU A 171 -9.94 -4.38 27.41
CA LEU A 171 -9.24 -4.42 28.69
C LEU A 171 -8.81 -3.00 29.13
N GLN A 172 -8.80 -2.72 30.43
CA GLN A 172 -8.31 -1.44 30.96
C GLN A 172 -6.78 -1.44 31.15
N ASP A 173 -6.25 -2.52 31.72
CA ASP A 173 -4.81 -2.78 31.78
C ASP A 173 -4.38 -3.52 30.52
N VAL A 174 -3.53 -2.86 29.73
CA VAL A 174 -3.08 -3.30 28.41
C VAL A 174 -1.60 -3.68 28.38
N GLY A 175 -0.91 -3.61 29.54
CA GLY A 175 0.51 -3.92 29.68
C GLY A 175 1.36 -3.33 28.55
N ASN A 176 2.07 -4.19 27.82
CA ASN A 176 2.99 -3.79 26.76
C ASN A 176 2.31 -3.50 25.40
N CYS A 177 0.98 -3.45 25.33
CA CYS A 177 0.22 -3.19 24.10
C CYS A 177 0.64 -4.11 22.95
N LYS A 178 0.64 -5.43 23.21
CA LYS A 178 1.21 -6.42 22.28
C LYS A 178 0.48 -6.42 20.95
N PHE A 179 -0.85 -6.38 20.99
CA PHE A 179 -1.69 -6.36 19.79
C PHE A 179 -1.43 -5.10 18.96
N ALA A 180 -1.52 -3.91 19.57
CA ALA A 180 -1.34 -2.64 18.88
C ALA A 180 0.06 -2.49 18.29
N ARG A 181 1.09 -3.00 18.98
CA ARG A 181 2.47 -3.04 18.46
C ARG A 181 2.60 -3.96 17.25
N GLN A 182 2.03 -5.17 17.31
CA GLN A 182 2.07 -6.10 16.18
C GLN A 182 1.30 -5.53 14.98
N PHE A 183 0.13 -4.94 15.21
CA PHE A 183 -0.66 -4.26 14.20
C PHE A 183 0.18 -3.17 13.50
N ALA A 184 0.77 -2.26 14.28
CA ALA A 184 1.55 -1.14 13.75
C ALA A 184 2.84 -1.57 13.02
N LEU A 185 3.47 -2.67 13.43
CA LEU A 185 4.77 -3.12 12.89
C LEU A 185 4.66 -4.10 11.72
N ARG A 186 3.53 -4.80 11.58
CA ARG A 186 3.37 -5.87 10.58
C ARG A 186 2.22 -5.59 9.62
N VAL A 187 1.05 -5.28 10.16
CA VAL A 187 -0.19 -5.22 9.38
C VAL A 187 -0.38 -3.87 8.71
N VAL A 188 0.00 -2.77 9.38
CA VAL A 188 -0.05 -1.42 8.79
C VAL A 188 0.75 -1.32 7.49
N GLN A 189 1.80 -2.10 7.33
CA GLN A 189 2.66 -2.12 6.15
C GLN A 189 1.93 -2.76 4.96
N ASP A 190 1.17 -3.82 5.21
CA ASP A 190 0.32 -4.45 4.20
C ASP A 190 -0.88 -3.54 3.85
N LEU A 191 -1.49 -2.87 4.84
CA LEU A 191 -2.54 -1.88 4.60
C LEU A 191 -2.03 -0.68 3.80
N ALA A 192 -0.82 -0.20 4.10
CA ALA A 192 -0.16 0.86 3.35
C ALA A 192 0.18 0.43 1.91
N PHE A 193 0.41 -0.86 1.67
CA PHE A 193 0.56 -1.40 0.33
C PHE A 193 -0.76 -1.33 -0.44
N ILE A 194 -1.86 -1.80 0.14
CA ILE A 194 -3.22 -1.70 -0.44
C ILE A 194 -3.55 -0.25 -0.79
N ALA A 195 -3.37 0.65 0.19
CA ALA A 195 -3.54 2.09 0.05
C ALA A 195 -2.75 2.72 -1.10
N GLY A 196 -1.63 2.13 -1.50
CA GLY A 196 -0.79 2.63 -2.60
C GLY A 196 -1.20 2.14 -3.98
N LEU A 197 -2.05 1.12 -4.08
CA LEU A 197 -2.44 0.52 -5.36
C LEU A 197 -3.21 1.51 -6.27
N PRO A 198 -4.17 2.31 -5.78
CA PRO A 198 -4.89 3.24 -6.66
C PRO A 198 -3.96 4.24 -7.37
N ALA A 199 -3.03 4.86 -6.64
CA ALA A 199 -2.06 5.78 -7.23
C ALA A 199 -1.15 5.07 -8.24
N ARG A 200 -0.72 3.82 -7.97
CA ARG A 200 0.09 3.04 -8.92
C ARG A 200 -0.66 2.73 -10.21
N ILE A 201 -1.94 2.39 -10.11
CA ILE A 201 -2.83 2.16 -11.27
C ILE A 201 -2.93 3.44 -12.09
N LEU A 202 -3.19 4.59 -11.45
CA LEU A 202 -3.27 5.88 -12.13
C LEU A 202 -1.96 6.30 -12.80
N VAL A 203 -0.82 6.09 -12.14
CA VAL A 203 0.51 6.36 -12.73
C VAL A 203 0.75 5.48 -13.96
N ALA A 204 0.44 4.19 -13.88
CA ALA A 204 0.62 3.27 -14.99
C ALA A 204 -0.32 3.59 -16.16
N ARG A 205 -1.57 3.96 -15.88
CA ARG A 205 -2.53 4.44 -16.88
C ARG A 205 -2.03 5.71 -17.57
N ASN A 206 -1.57 6.70 -16.81
CA ASN A 206 -1.04 7.93 -17.38
C ASN A 206 0.18 7.70 -18.26
N ALA A 207 1.06 6.77 -17.89
CA ALA A 207 2.22 6.42 -18.71
C ALA A 207 1.79 5.77 -20.05
N ASP A 208 0.77 4.91 -20.02
CA ASP A 208 0.19 4.30 -21.23
C ASP A 208 -0.51 5.35 -22.10
N ASP A 209 -1.29 6.24 -21.49
CA ASP A 209 -1.96 7.34 -22.19
C ASP A 209 -0.95 8.27 -22.86
N GLU A 210 0.14 8.63 -22.16
CA GLU A 210 1.21 9.45 -22.73
C GLU A 210 1.87 8.78 -23.94
N LEU A 211 2.18 7.48 -23.86
CA LEU A 211 2.71 6.69 -24.99
C LEU A 211 1.73 6.63 -26.17
N ALA A 212 0.43 6.61 -25.89
CA ALA A 212 -0.63 6.64 -26.89
C ALA A 212 -0.97 8.05 -27.40
N GLY A 213 -0.29 9.10 -26.93
CA GLY A 213 -0.58 10.50 -27.27
C GLY A 213 -1.92 11.01 -26.74
N LYS A 214 -2.46 10.38 -25.70
CA LYS A 214 -3.70 10.76 -25.00
C LYS A 214 -3.40 11.71 -23.84
N PRO A 215 -4.37 12.54 -23.44
CA PRO A 215 -4.22 13.40 -22.26
C PRO A 215 -4.11 12.56 -20.99
N THR A 216 -3.18 12.93 -20.11
CA THR A 216 -3.04 12.33 -18.78
C THR A 216 -4.01 12.97 -17.78
N THR A 217 -4.38 12.22 -16.75
CA THR A 217 -5.26 12.71 -15.67
C THR A 217 -4.44 13.02 -14.43
N PRO A 218 -4.58 14.21 -13.81
CA PRO A 218 -3.88 14.52 -12.57
C PRO A 218 -4.30 13.58 -11.44
N ILE A 219 -3.35 13.16 -10.61
CA ILE A 219 -3.59 12.23 -9.50
C ILE A 219 -3.91 13.07 -8.25
N PRO A 220 -5.08 12.88 -7.60
CA PRO A 220 -5.40 13.57 -6.36
C PRO A 220 -4.33 13.37 -5.29
N THR A 221 -4.01 14.42 -4.54
CA THR A 221 -2.95 14.39 -3.53
C THR A 221 -3.24 13.38 -2.42
N VAL A 222 -4.52 13.20 -2.08
CA VAL A 222 -4.94 12.18 -1.12
C VAL A 222 -4.57 10.77 -1.58
N LEU A 223 -4.77 10.44 -2.87
CA LEU A 223 -4.42 9.13 -3.43
C LEU A 223 -2.91 8.95 -3.53
N SER A 224 -2.18 9.97 -3.99
CA SER A 224 -0.72 9.90 -4.12
C SER A 224 -0.01 9.74 -2.77
N THR A 225 -0.62 10.23 -1.69
CA THR A 225 -0.06 10.16 -0.33
C THR A 225 -0.70 9.08 0.56
N LEU A 226 -1.78 8.41 0.13
CA LEU A 226 -2.57 7.50 0.97
C LEU A 226 -1.73 6.40 1.63
N ALA A 227 -0.81 5.79 0.87
CA ALA A 227 0.11 4.78 1.39
C ALA A 227 0.97 5.31 2.55
N ALA A 228 1.45 6.55 2.46
CA ALA A 228 2.24 7.19 3.50
C ALA A 228 1.38 7.61 4.69
N ILE A 229 0.18 8.14 4.43
CA ILE A 229 -0.82 8.48 5.47
C ILE A 229 -1.14 7.25 6.33
N VAL A 230 -1.50 6.12 5.69
CA VAL A 230 -1.81 4.86 6.38
C VAL A 230 -0.60 4.34 7.14
N ARG A 231 0.59 4.33 6.51
CA ARG A 231 1.82 3.81 7.14
C ARG A 231 2.21 4.59 8.38
N GLU A 232 2.16 5.92 8.30
CA GLU A 232 2.56 6.81 9.37
C GLU A 232 1.43 7.03 10.40
N GLY A 233 0.20 6.61 10.08
CA GLY A 233 -0.96 6.64 10.96
C GLY A 233 -1.52 8.04 11.19
N TYR A 234 -1.75 8.75 10.08
CA TYR A 234 -2.42 10.05 10.00
C TYR A 234 -3.74 9.94 9.23
N ASP A 235 -4.54 11.01 9.22
CA ASP A 235 -5.88 11.06 8.62
C ASP A 235 -5.97 11.97 7.39
N SER A 236 -4.92 12.72 7.08
CA SER A 236 -4.92 13.74 6.02
C SER A 236 -3.51 13.98 5.44
N PRO A 237 -3.42 14.44 4.19
CA PRO A 237 -2.15 14.84 3.58
C PRO A 237 -1.42 15.94 4.38
N ASP A 238 -2.14 16.94 4.89
CA ASP A 238 -1.57 18.03 5.68
C ASP A 238 -0.96 17.53 7.01
N ALA A 239 -1.62 16.57 7.68
CA ALA A 239 -1.08 15.97 8.89
C ALA A 239 0.18 15.12 8.60
N LEU A 240 0.22 14.44 7.44
CA LEU A 240 1.43 13.76 6.98
C LEU A 240 2.56 14.76 6.66
N ALA A 241 2.26 15.87 6.00
CA ALA A 241 3.24 16.93 5.71
C ALA A 241 3.83 17.52 7.00
N SER A 242 2.96 17.77 7.99
CA SER A 242 3.36 18.14 9.36
C SER A 242 4.35 17.13 9.97
N ARG A 243 4.04 15.84 9.87
CA ARG A 243 4.91 14.77 10.37
C ARG A 243 6.29 14.80 9.74
N VAL A 244 6.36 14.96 8.42
CA VAL A 244 7.64 15.00 7.71
C VAL A 244 8.48 16.20 8.16
N ASP A 245 7.86 17.36 8.39
CA ASP A 245 8.55 18.57 8.87
C ASP A 245 9.10 18.41 10.31
N HIS A 246 8.33 17.81 11.22
CA HIS A 246 8.79 17.56 12.59
C HIS A 246 9.92 16.52 12.71
N GLY A 247 10.10 15.68 11.69
CA GLY A 247 11.10 14.61 11.70
C GLY A 247 10.77 13.50 12.71
N ARG A 248 11.61 12.46 12.76
CA ARG A 248 11.30 11.19 13.46
C ARG A 248 11.38 11.25 14.99
N ASP A 249 12.04 12.26 15.54
CA ASP A 249 12.24 12.41 17.00
C ASP A 249 10.96 12.81 17.74
N VAL A 250 10.01 13.40 17.01
CA VAL A 250 8.67 13.67 17.55
C VAL A 250 7.81 12.42 17.40
N SER A 251 7.21 11.95 18.50
CA SER A 251 6.28 10.83 18.41
C SER A 251 5.07 11.19 17.55
N ARG A 252 4.47 10.20 16.88
CA ARG A 252 3.28 10.38 16.05
C ARG A 252 2.13 11.11 16.77
N VAL A 253 1.83 10.69 18.00
CA VAL A 253 0.78 11.29 18.84
C VAL A 253 1.10 12.78 19.09
N ARG A 254 2.35 13.10 19.43
CA ARG A 254 2.79 14.47 19.68
C ARG A 254 2.75 15.31 18.40
N SER A 255 3.18 14.75 17.26
CA SER A 255 3.15 15.43 15.97
C SER A 255 1.72 15.82 15.58
N MET A 256 0.74 14.92 15.79
CA MET A 256 -0.66 15.21 15.53
C MET A 256 -1.21 16.30 16.47
N ALA A 257 -0.85 16.25 17.76
CA ALA A 257 -1.25 17.29 18.71
C ALA A 257 -0.70 18.67 18.32
N LEU A 258 0.57 18.74 17.89
CA LEU A 258 1.17 19.97 17.39
C LEU A 258 0.44 20.46 16.13
N TYR A 259 0.22 19.57 15.16
CA TYR A 259 -0.54 19.86 13.94
C TYR A 259 -1.91 20.46 14.24
N HIS A 260 -2.68 19.87 15.15
CA HIS A 260 -3.99 20.42 15.52
C HIS A 260 -3.90 21.84 16.12
N GLY A 261 -2.82 22.18 16.82
CA GLY A 261 -2.59 23.52 17.34
C GLY A 261 -2.45 24.57 16.24
N TYR A 262 -1.65 24.28 15.22
CA TYR A 262 -1.41 25.24 14.13
C TYR A 262 -2.28 25.05 12.88
N LYS A 263 -3.11 24.01 12.82
CA LYS A 263 -4.04 23.76 11.70
C LYS A 263 -4.87 24.98 11.29
N PRO A 264 -5.41 25.80 12.21
CA PRO A 264 -6.19 26.99 11.83
C PRO A 264 -5.40 28.06 11.05
N TYR A 265 -4.07 27.98 11.05
CA TYR A 265 -3.17 28.92 10.38
C TYR A 265 -2.66 28.39 9.03
N ILE A 266 -3.07 27.19 8.64
CA ILE A 266 -2.72 26.58 7.36
C ILE A 266 -3.75 27.03 6.32
N GLU A 267 -3.28 27.58 5.20
CA GLU A 267 -4.12 27.91 4.04
C GLU A 267 -4.72 26.64 3.42
N ASP A 268 -5.91 26.73 2.82
CA ASP A 268 -6.51 25.60 2.10
C ASP A 268 -5.64 25.16 0.92
N GLY A 269 -5.41 23.85 0.82
CA GLY A 269 -4.68 23.23 -0.30
C GLY A 269 -5.57 22.90 -1.49
N GLY A 270 -4.95 22.64 -2.64
CA GLY A 270 -5.64 22.16 -3.84
C GLY A 270 -5.77 20.64 -3.89
N THR A 271 -6.80 20.11 -4.55
CA THR A 271 -7.04 18.65 -4.71
C THR A 271 -5.87 17.91 -5.37
N PHE A 272 -5.15 18.59 -6.25
CA PHE A 272 -4.04 18.04 -7.04
C PHE A 272 -2.71 18.74 -6.71
N GLU A 273 -2.60 19.34 -5.52
CA GLU A 273 -1.38 20.00 -5.04
C GLU A 273 -0.23 18.99 -4.94
N ASP A 274 0.96 19.35 -5.44
CA ASP A 274 2.15 18.54 -5.23
C ASP A 274 2.48 18.43 -3.75
N PHE A 275 3.00 17.28 -3.32
CA PHE A 275 3.27 17.07 -1.90
C PHE A 275 4.35 18.00 -1.36
N ASN A 276 5.30 18.49 -2.18
CA ASN A 276 6.29 19.46 -1.71
C ASN A 276 5.67 20.84 -1.50
N ASP A 277 4.80 21.28 -2.40
CA ASP A 277 4.07 22.55 -2.26
C ASP A 277 3.19 22.53 -1.01
N MET A 278 2.49 21.42 -0.78
CA MET A 278 1.74 21.16 0.44
C MET A 278 2.61 21.25 1.69
N ARG A 279 3.82 20.67 1.67
CA ARG A 279 4.75 20.74 2.81
C ARG A 279 5.17 22.17 3.12
N GLU A 280 5.49 22.97 2.10
CA GLU A 280 5.82 24.37 2.30
C GLU A 280 4.62 25.17 2.83
N ARG A 281 3.40 24.93 2.30
CA ARG A 281 2.16 25.54 2.80
C ARG A 281 1.92 25.22 4.29
N VAL A 282 2.02 23.95 4.68
CA VAL A 282 1.86 23.51 6.08
C VAL A 282 2.95 24.11 6.98
N LYS A 283 4.19 24.20 6.49
CA LYS A 283 5.31 24.81 7.22
C LYS A 283 5.10 26.31 7.45
N ARG A 284 4.62 27.06 6.44
CA ARG A 284 4.26 28.48 6.62
C ARG A 284 3.20 28.67 7.71
N GLY A 285 2.17 27.82 7.74
CA GLY A 285 1.14 27.87 8.79
C GLY A 285 1.70 27.63 10.19
N LYS A 286 2.65 26.69 10.32
CA LYS A 286 3.37 26.43 11.57
C LYS A 286 4.25 27.63 11.99
N GLU A 287 4.96 28.24 11.06
CA GLU A 287 5.79 29.43 11.31
C GLU A 287 4.94 30.61 11.78
N LEU A 288 3.79 30.84 11.14
CA LEU A 288 2.83 31.87 11.54
C LEU A 288 2.29 31.62 12.96
N TYR A 289 1.88 30.40 13.28
CA TYR A 289 1.44 30.02 14.62
C TYR A 289 2.53 30.31 15.67
N THR A 290 3.76 29.89 15.39
CA THR A 290 4.90 30.10 16.32
C THR A 290 5.16 31.59 16.56
N PHE A 291 5.16 32.39 15.49
CA PHE A 291 5.36 33.84 15.59
C PHE A 291 4.28 34.52 16.47
N LEU A 292 3.02 34.08 16.34
CA LEU A 292 1.90 34.63 17.11
C LEU A 292 1.95 34.22 18.59
N GLU A 293 2.35 32.99 18.90
CA GLU A 293 2.53 32.52 20.28
C GLU A 293 3.73 33.22 20.98
N GLU A 294 4.78 33.58 20.25
CA GLU A 294 5.93 34.30 20.79
C GLU A 294 5.69 35.81 20.96
N SER A 295 4.69 36.36 20.26
CA SER A 295 4.38 37.80 20.26
C SER A 295 3.20 38.19 21.17
N GLY A 296 2.50 37.21 21.74
CA GLY A 296 1.35 37.40 22.66
C GLY A 296 1.72 37.21 24.13
#